data_AF-A0A6P2A9M2-F1
#
_entry.id   AF-A0A6P2A9M2-F1
#
_cell.length_a   1.000
_cell.length_b   1.000
_cell.length_c   1.000
_cell.angle_alpha   90.00
_cell.angle_beta   90.00
_cell.angle_gamma   90.00
#
_symmetry.space_group_name_H-M   'P 1'
#
loop_
_entity.id
_entity.type
_entity.pdbx_description
1 polymer ?
#
loop_
_entity_poly.entity_id
_entity_poly.type
_entity_poly.pdbx_seq_one_letter_code
_entity_poly.pdbx_strand_id
1 'polypeptide(L)'
;MIKIASLFLGLILANGVWLEDNVNWNNPNAAIPTAPEIEGGGNLANCLDNNRPAIFPEDELLEAAGWTLTGASQVFGATKVITAMADADGMCRPSYYNVFVFTDGQFSGTLSPVEMYPRTDGSLVSVDLYREGYLAATFNRYSETDALCCPSGSTRVSYEVKMEDNYPVLVPKLPGDNLIQ
;
A
#
# COMPACT_ATOMS: atom_id res chain seq x y z
N MET A 1 2.07 41.05 16.62
CA MET A 1 1.05 40.00 16.82
C MET A 1 1.36 38.87 15.85
N ILE A 2 1.99 37.81 16.35
CA ILE A 2 2.33 36.60 15.57
C ILE A 2 1.11 35.69 15.62
N LYS A 3 0.49 35.40 14.47
CA LYS A 3 -0.49 34.34 14.34
C LYS A 3 0.27 33.02 14.23
N ILE A 4 0.23 32.22 15.28
CA ILE A 4 0.63 30.81 15.22
C ILE A 4 -0.52 30.07 14.53
N ALA A 5 -0.30 29.64 13.29
CA ALA A 5 -1.16 28.66 12.65
C ALA A 5 -0.66 27.28 13.10
N SER A 6 -1.37 26.66 14.06
CA SER A 6 -1.20 25.24 14.37
C SER A 6 -1.69 24.43 13.18
N LEU A 7 -0.74 23.92 12.38
CA LEU A 7 -0.97 22.78 11.52
C LEU A 7 -0.93 21.54 12.40
N PHE A 8 -2.10 21.01 12.75
CA PHE A 8 -2.20 19.61 13.16
C PHE A 8 -2.05 18.78 11.89
N LEU A 9 -0.85 18.29 11.62
CA LEU A 9 -0.70 17.04 10.85
C LEU A 9 -1.20 15.93 11.79
N GLY A 10 -2.51 15.65 11.72
CA GLY A 10 -3.01 14.40 12.26
C GLY A 10 -2.48 13.28 11.39
N LEU A 11 -1.73 12.34 11.97
CA LEU A 11 -1.55 11.03 11.35
C LEU A 11 -2.95 10.47 11.07
N ILE A 12 -3.35 10.42 9.80
CA ILE A 12 -4.47 9.58 9.39
C ILE A 12 -3.91 8.17 9.48
N LEU A 13 -4.09 7.53 10.64
CA LEU A 13 -3.96 6.08 10.73
C LEU A 13 -4.87 5.48 9.67
N ALA A 14 -4.45 4.39 9.02
CA ALA A 14 -5.27 3.64 8.08
C ALA A 14 -6.67 3.42 8.68
N ASN A 15 -7.64 4.19 8.19
CA ASN A 15 -9.05 3.97 8.41
C ASN A 15 -9.53 3.35 7.10
N GLY A 16 -9.89 2.07 7.13
CA GLY A 16 -10.32 1.32 5.95
C GLY A 16 -11.61 1.83 5.30
N VAL A 17 -12.06 3.05 5.64
CA VAL A 17 -13.16 3.80 5.03
C VAL A 17 -13.02 3.89 3.52
N TRP A 18 -11.79 3.99 3.00
CA TRP A 18 -11.55 4.00 1.54
C TRP A 18 -12.01 2.71 0.83
N LEU A 19 -12.18 1.59 1.55
CA LEU A 19 -12.70 0.35 0.99
C LEU A 19 -14.20 0.42 0.67
N GLU A 20 -14.89 1.46 1.14
CA GLU A 20 -16.31 1.72 0.87
C GLU A 20 -16.52 2.69 -0.30
N ASP A 21 -15.47 3.34 -0.78
CA ASP A 21 -15.55 4.45 -1.74
C ASP A 21 -15.15 3.98 -3.14
N ASN A 22 -15.97 4.21 -4.17
CA ASN A 22 -15.65 3.79 -5.55
C ASN A 22 -14.73 4.79 -6.28
N VAL A 23 -13.66 5.25 -5.62
CA VAL A 23 -12.73 6.24 -6.19
C VAL A 23 -11.38 5.59 -6.44
N ASN A 24 -10.91 5.69 -7.68
CA ASN A 24 -9.52 5.37 -7.98
C ASN A 24 -8.61 6.52 -7.52
N TRP A 25 -7.67 6.23 -6.63
CA TRP A 25 -6.67 7.18 -6.14
C TRP A 25 -5.38 7.20 -6.98
N ASN A 26 -5.19 6.20 -7.84
CA ASN A 26 -4.03 6.13 -8.72
C ASN A 26 -4.25 6.99 -9.95
N ASN A 27 -3.20 7.70 -10.39
CA ASN A 27 -3.24 8.60 -11.55
C ASN A 27 -2.18 8.20 -12.58
N PRO A 28 -2.42 8.43 -13.89
CA PRO A 28 -1.40 8.22 -14.91
C PRO A 28 -0.16 9.08 -14.65
N ASN A 29 1.01 8.49 -14.85
CA ASN A 29 2.31 9.13 -14.66
C ASN A 29 2.52 9.74 -13.25
N ALA A 30 1.85 9.18 -12.23
CA ALA A 30 2.07 9.59 -10.85
C ALA A 30 3.52 9.28 -10.43
N ALA A 31 4.10 10.15 -9.59
CA ALA A 31 5.34 9.83 -8.90
C ALA A 31 5.09 8.75 -7.84
N ILE A 32 6.13 7.97 -7.54
CA ILE A 32 6.12 7.05 -6.39
C ILE A 32 5.97 7.89 -5.11
N PRO A 33 4.99 7.61 -4.23
CA PRO A 33 4.89 8.28 -2.94
C PRO A 33 6.16 8.11 -2.12
N THR A 34 6.62 9.16 -1.46
CA THR A 34 7.78 9.09 -0.55
C THR A 34 7.40 8.37 0.73
N ALA A 35 8.30 7.57 1.29
CA ALA A 35 8.10 6.96 2.60
C ALA A 35 7.92 8.05 3.67
N PRO A 36 6.93 7.91 4.58
CA PRO A 36 6.75 8.89 5.65
C PRO A 36 7.93 8.91 6.62
N GLU A 37 8.22 10.09 7.17
CA GLU A 37 9.15 10.20 8.29
C GLU A 37 8.53 9.63 9.58
N ILE A 38 9.31 8.83 10.31
CA ILE A 38 8.85 8.20 11.55
C ILE A 38 9.26 9.05 12.75
N GLU A 39 8.30 9.78 13.31
CA GLU A 39 8.53 10.59 14.51
C GLU A 39 8.84 9.72 15.75
N GLY A 40 9.79 10.17 16.57
CA GLY A 40 10.11 9.50 17.84
C GLY A 40 11.04 8.29 17.74
N GLY A 41 11.51 7.96 16.53
CA GLY A 41 12.42 6.83 16.28
C GLY A 41 11.64 5.53 16.05
N GLY A 42 11.72 5.01 14.82
CA GLY A 42 11.12 3.73 14.44
C GLY A 42 11.90 2.51 14.94
N ASN A 43 11.32 1.32 14.77
CA ASN A 43 11.97 0.05 15.12
C ASN A 43 12.67 -0.64 13.93
N LEU A 44 12.58 -0.06 12.73
CA LEU A 44 13.13 -0.62 11.48
C LEU A 44 14.60 -1.09 11.60
N ALA A 45 15.45 -0.33 12.28
CA ALA A 45 16.87 -0.66 12.45
C ALA A 45 17.11 -1.99 13.19
N ASN A 46 16.14 -2.45 13.98
CA ASN A 46 16.21 -3.74 14.70
C ASN A 46 15.62 -4.90 13.87
N CYS A 47 15.12 -4.62 12.67
CA CYS A 47 14.35 -5.56 11.85
C CYS A 47 14.94 -5.79 10.46
N LEU A 48 16.20 -5.40 10.25
CA LEU A 48 16.84 -5.43 8.93
C LEU A 48 17.01 -6.84 8.35
N ASP A 49 17.03 -7.88 9.19
CA ASP A 49 17.11 -9.27 8.74
C ASP A 49 15.89 -9.71 7.92
N ASN A 50 14.75 -9.01 8.06
CA ASN A 50 13.54 -9.24 7.28
C ASN A 50 13.49 -8.42 5.98
N ASN A 51 14.49 -7.57 5.74
CA ASN A 51 14.55 -6.76 4.54
C ASN A 51 14.96 -7.62 3.36
N ARG A 52 14.36 -7.31 2.22
CA ARG A 52 14.77 -7.88 0.94
C ARG A 52 15.74 -6.90 0.26
N PRO A 53 16.87 -7.35 -0.31
CA PRO A 53 17.68 -6.47 -1.16
C PRO A 53 16.95 -6.13 -2.47
N ALA A 54 17.28 -4.99 -3.07
CA ALA A 54 16.87 -4.66 -4.42
C ALA A 54 17.40 -5.70 -5.43
N ILE A 55 16.53 -6.15 -6.33
CA ILE A 55 16.85 -7.09 -7.41
C ILE A 55 16.41 -6.51 -8.76
N PHE A 56 15.35 -5.69 -8.76
CA PHE A 56 14.81 -5.05 -9.96
C PHE A 56 15.09 -3.54 -9.98
N PRO A 57 15.13 -2.89 -11.15
CA PRO A 57 15.19 -1.43 -11.22
C PRO A 57 14.05 -0.75 -10.45
N GLU A 58 12.85 -1.34 -10.44
CA GLU A 58 11.70 -0.81 -9.69
C GLU A 58 11.88 -0.89 -8.17
N ASP A 59 12.71 -1.82 -7.68
CA ASP A 59 13.10 -1.86 -6.27
C ASP A 59 13.97 -0.64 -5.90
N GLU A 60 14.94 -0.32 -6.75
CA GLU A 60 15.82 0.83 -6.55
C GLU A 60 15.03 2.16 -6.56
N LEU A 61 13.97 2.24 -7.35
CA LEU A 61 13.06 3.40 -7.34
C LEU A 61 12.32 3.55 -5.99
N LEU A 62 11.91 2.44 -5.37
CA LEU A 62 11.29 2.47 -4.04
C LEU A 62 12.30 2.84 -2.95
N GLU A 63 13.52 2.27 -3.00
CA GLU A 63 14.60 2.63 -2.07
C GLU A 63 14.98 4.11 -2.20
N ALA A 64 15.05 4.64 -3.43
CA ALA A 64 15.29 6.06 -3.68
C ALA A 64 14.17 6.97 -3.15
N ALA A 65 12.94 6.46 -3.07
CA ALA A 65 11.80 7.12 -2.43
C ALA A 65 11.76 6.93 -0.90
N GLY A 66 12.76 6.29 -0.30
CA GLY A 66 12.91 6.12 1.14
C GLY A 66 12.29 4.84 1.71
N TRP A 67 11.77 3.95 0.86
CA TRP A 67 11.13 2.72 1.31
C TRP A 67 12.13 1.60 1.57
N THR A 68 11.83 0.77 2.56
CA THR A 68 12.55 -0.48 2.79
C THR A 68 11.75 -1.65 2.23
N LEU A 69 12.36 -2.43 1.34
CA LEU A 69 11.72 -3.56 0.68
C LEU A 69 11.54 -4.74 1.65
N THR A 70 10.38 -5.38 1.61
CA THR A 70 10.06 -6.51 2.51
C THR A 70 9.20 -7.54 1.81
N GLY A 71 9.34 -8.80 2.21
CA GLY A 71 8.66 -9.92 1.58
C GLY A 71 9.10 -10.18 0.13
N ALA A 72 8.56 -11.24 -0.46
CA ALA A 72 8.84 -11.59 -1.85
C ALA A 72 8.05 -10.69 -2.82
N SER A 73 8.72 -10.21 -3.86
CA SER A 73 8.05 -9.59 -5.01
C SER A 73 7.25 -10.63 -5.80
N GLN A 74 6.09 -10.26 -6.31
CA GLN A 74 5.36 -11.08 -7.28
C GLN A 74 5.59 -10.54 -8.69
N VAL A 75 5.79 -11.43 -9.65
CA VAL A 75 6.05 -11.07 -11.05
C VAL A 75 5.19 -11.94 -11.97
N PHE A 76 4.45 -11.31 -12.87
CA PHE A 76 3.69 -11.97 -13.93
C PHE A 76 3.75 -11.11 -15.19
N GLY A 77 4.42 -11.62 -16.23
CA GLY A 77 4.66 -10.84 -17.45
C GLY A 77 5.42 -9.55 -17.13
N ALA A 78 4.91 -8.41 -17.61
CA ALA A 78 5.45 -7.09 -17.33
C ALA A 78 5.03 -6.51 -15.97
N THR A 79 4.09 -7.15 -15.24
CA THR A 79 3.57 -6.64 -13.96
C THR A 79 4.41 -7.13 -12.79
N LYS A 80 4.81 -6.21 -11.91
CA LYS A 80 5.49 -6.49 -10.64
C LYS A 80 4.70 -5.91 -9.46
N VAL A 81 4.69 -6.65 -8.36
CA VAL A 81 4.08 -6.26 -7.09
C VAL A 81 5.13 -6.32 -6.02
N ILE A 82 5.36 -5.19 -5.36
CA ILE A 82 6.43 -5.03 -4.38
C ILE A 82 5.84 -4.45 -3.11
N THR A 83 6.02 -5.15 -1.99
CA THR A 83 5.68 -4.61 -0.66
C THR A 83 6.88 -3.86 -0.11
N ALA A 84 6.66 -2.67 0.41
CA ALA A 84 7.71 -1.90 1.06
C ALA A 84 7.16 -1.12 2.28
N MET A 85 8.01 -0.92 3.27
CA MET A 85 7.66 -0.36 4.58
C MET A 85 8.55 0.83 4.92
N ALA A 86 8.00 1.79 5.66
CA ALA A 86 8.77 2.89 6.24
C ALA A 86 9.23 2.59 7.68
N ASP A 87 8.56 1.66 8.37
CA ASP A 87 8.97 1.18 9.68
C ASP A 87 8.60 -0.29 9.90
N ALA A 88 8.94 -0.83 11.06
CA ALA A 88 8.46 -2.12 11.53
C ALA A 88 7.97 -2.03 12.98
N ASP A 89 7.12 -2.97 13.42
CA ASP A 89 6.76 -3.07 14.84
C ASP A 89 7.74 -3.96 15.64
N GLY A 90 7.50 -4.12 16.95
CA GLY A 90 8.37 -4.91 17.84
C GLY A 90 8.46 -6.41 17.53
N MET A 91 7.66 -6.92 16.60
CA MET A 91 7.77 -8.27 16.04
C MET A 91 8.25 -8.27 14.58
N CYS A 92 8.85 -7.15 14.15
CA CYS A 92 9.41 -6.95 12.82
C CYS A 92 8.42 -7.18 11.67
N ARG A 93 7.15 -6.82 11.92
CA ARG A 93 6.12 -6.77 10.89
C ARG A 93 6.11 -5.38 10.27
N PRO A 94 5.83 -5.27 8.95
CA PRO A 94 5.77 -3.98 8.27
C PRO A 94 4.80 -3.01 8.95
N SER A 95 5.25 -1.78 9.17
CA SER A 95 4.47 -0.63 9.64
C SER A 95 4.65 0.53 8.67
N TYR A 96 3.62 1.36 8.55
CA TYR A 96 3.59 2.45 7.56
C TYR A 96 4.01 1.95 6.19
N TYR A 97 3.34 0.89 5.72
CA TYR A 97 3.74 0.15 4.54
C TYR A 97 2.68 0.27 3.44
N ASN A 98 3.09 0.03 2.21
CA ASN A 98 2.16 -0.11 1.09
C ASN A 98 2.64 -1.21 0.16
N VAL A 99 1.80 -1.53 -0.83
CA VAL A 99 2.13 -2.44 -1.92
C VAL A 99 2.07 -1.65 -3.22
N PHE A 100 3.18 -1.63 -3.92
CA PHE A 100 3.44 -0.86 -5.12
C PHE A 100 3.34 -1.78 -6.32
N VAL A 101 2.63 -1.33 -7.35
CA VAL A 101 2.48 -2.05 -8.61
C VAL A 101 3.22 -1.30 -9.71
N PHE A 102 4.03 -2.05 -10.45
CA PHE A 102 4.74 -1.55 -11.62
C PHE A 102 4.37 -2.38 -12.84
N THR A 103 4.33 -1.73 -14.00
CA THR A 103 4.10 -2.39 -15.29
C THR A 103 5.12 -1.87 -16.29
N ASP A 104 5.93 -2.78 -16.84
CA ASP A 104 6.98 -2.45 -17.83
C ASP A 104 7.93 -1.34 -17.35
N GLY A 105 8.38 -1.42 -16.09
CA GLY A 105 9.27 -0.43 -15.49
C GLY A 105 8.59 0.84 -14.98
N GLN A 106 7.31 1.05 -15.28
CA GLN A 106 6.58 2.26 -14.91
C GLN A 106 5.71 2.03 -13.68
N PHE A 107 5.61 3.04 -12.82
CA PHE A 107 4.76 2.98 -11.63
C PHE A 107 3.28 3.05 -12.01
N SER A 108 2.52 2.02 -11.66
CA SER A 108 1.09 1.91 -11.96
C SER A 108 0.21 2.41 -10.80
N GLY A 109 0.70 2.34 -9.56
CA GLY A 109 -0.04 2.79 -8.38
C GLY A 109 0.18 1.94 -7.14
N THR A 110 -0.57 2.25 -6.08
CA THR A 110 -0.59 1.52 -4.80
C THR A 110 -1.90 0.77 -4.58
N LEU A 111 -1.85 -0.28 -3.76
CA LEU A 111 -3.06 -1.03 -3.36
C LEU A 111 -3.94 -0.29 -2.35
N SER A 112 -3.38 0.66 -1.60
CA SER A 112 -4.10 1.50 -0.65
C SER A 112 -3.75 2.97 -0.89
N PRO A 113 -4.73 3.91 -0.79
CA PRO A 113 -4.49 5.35 -0.90
C PRO A 113 -3.67 5.93 0.27
N VAL A 114 -3.58 5.19 1.37
CA VAL A 114 -2.85 5.56 2.59
C VAL A 114 -1.91 4.44 3.02
N GLU A 115 -0.87 4.76 3.79
CA GLU A 115 0.00 3.75 4.38
C GLU A 115 -0.79 2.86 5.34
N MET A 116 -0.58 1.56 5.22
CA MET A 116 -1.17 0.58 6.09
C MET A 116 -0.35 0.41 7.37
N TYR A 117 -1.04 0.16 8.47
CA TYR A 117 -0.44 -0.19 9.75
C TYR A 117 -0.89 -1.60 10.15
N PRO A 118 -0.04 -2.44 10.74
CA PRO A 118 -0.43 -3.80 11.08
C PRO A 118 -1.54 -3.78 12.14
N ARG A 119 -2.51 -4.70 12.02
CA ARG A 119 -3.63 -4.85 12.97
C ARG A 119 -4.57 -3.64 13.03
N THR A 120 -4.77 -2.94 11.91
CA THR A 120 -5.77 -1.87 11.77
C THR A 120 -6.77 -2.18 10.66
N ASP A 121 -7.89 -1.46 10.67
CA ASP A 121 -8.86 -1.47 9.57
C ASP A 121 -8.17 -1.05 8.26
N GLY A 122 -8.41 -1.78 7.17
CA GLY A 122 -7.77 -1.54 5.89
C GLY A 122 -6.32 -2.04 5.76
N SER A 123 -5.79 -2.77 6.75
CA SER A 123 -4.46 -3.38 6.64
C SER A 123 -4.46 -4.65 5.78
N LEU A 124 -3.38 -4.93 5.06
CA LEU A 124 -3.29 -6.05 4.13
C LEU A 124 -3.28 -7.41 4.86
N VAL A 125 -4.06 -8.35 4.34
CA VAL A 125 -4.00 -9.79 4.66
C VAL A 125 -3.15 -10.52 3.63
N SER A 126 -3.49 -10.34 2.36
CA SER A 126 -2.80 -10.98 1.24
C SER A 126 -2.97 -10.18 -0.05
N VAL A 127 -2.05 -10.37 -0.97
CA VAL A 127 -2.14 -9.92 -2.36
C VAL A 127 -1.77 -11.08 -3.26
N ASP A 128 -2.53 -11.26 -4.34
CA ASP A 128 -2.33 -12.29 -5.37
C ASP A 128 -2.28 -11.62 -6.75
N LEU A 129 -1.12 -11.63 -7.40
CA LEU A 129 -0.97 -11.35 -8.83
C LEU A 129 -1.24 -12.64 -9.62
N TYR A 130 -2.47 -12.81 -10.10
CA TYR A 130 -2.92 -14.07 -10.71
C TYR A 130 -2.88 -14.05 -12.26
N ARG A 131 -2.71 -12.87 -12.86
CA ARG A 131 -2.48 -12.66 -14.30
C ARG A 131 -1.77 -11.33 -14.49
N GLU A 132 -1.04 -11.17 -15.59
CA GLU A 132 -0.49 -9.88 -16.01
C GLU A 132 -1.56 -8.78 -15.96
N GLY A 133 -1.29 -7.72 -15.20
CA GLY A 133 -2.20 -6.60 -14.99
C GLY A 133 -3.41 -6.88 -14.11
N TYR A 134 -3.62 -8.09 -13.58
CA TYR A 134 -4.79 -8.41 -12.74
C TYR A 134 -4.37 -8.96 -11.38
N LEU A 135 -4.85 -8.29 -10.33
CA LEU A 135 -4.50 -8.57 -8.95
C LEU A 135 -5.76 -8.68 -8.09
N ALA A 136 -5.65 -9.39 -6.98
CA ALA A 136 -6.64 -9.33 -5.92
C ALA A 136 -5.92 -9.15 -4.59
N ALA A 137 -6.46 -8.29 -3.73
CA ALA A 137 -5.95 -8.11 -2.38
C ALA A 137 -7.09 -8.27 -1.38
N THR A 138 -6.76 -8.81 -0.22
CA THR A 138 -7.68 -8.93 0.91
C THR A 138 -7.16 -8.03 2.03
N PHE A 139 -8.06 -7.25 2.60
CA PHE A 139 -7.78 -6.30 3.68
C PHE A 139 -8.59 -6.66 4.93
N ASN A 140 -8.00 -6.46 6.10
CA ASN A 140 -8.65 -6.65 7.38
C ASN A 140 -9.73 -5.58 7.58
N ARG A 141 -10.88 -5.99 8.15
CA ARG A 141 -11.90 -5.07 8.64
C ARG A 141 -11.98 -5.14 10.15
N TYR A 142 -11.61 -4.04 10.81
CA TYR A 142 -11.67 -3.91 12.26
C TYR A 142 -12.85 -3.03 12.65
N SER A 143 -13.64 -3.51 13.61
CA SER A 143 -14.61 -2.70 14.34
C SER A 143 -13.96 -2.01 15.54
N GLU A 144 -14.60 -1.00 16.11
CA GLU A 144 -14.16 -0.37 17.36
C GLU A 144 -14.10 -1.35 18.55
N THR A 145 -14.84 -2.46 18.47
CA THR A 145 -14.89 -3.49 19.53
C THR A 145 -13.92 -4.64 19.30
N ASP A 146 -13.22 -4.67 18.18
CA ASP A 146 -12.32 -5.76 17.85
C ASP A 146 -11.02 -5.68 18.68
N ALA A 147 -10.59 -6.82 19.20
CA ALA A 147 -9.25 -6.92 19.77
C ALA A 147 -8.21 -6.83 18.65
N LEU A 148 -7.04 -6.23 18.92
CA LEU A 148 -5.95 -6.05 17.95
C LEU A 148 -5.52 -7.36 17.24
N CYS A 149 -5.73 -8.53 17.85
CA CYS A 149 -5.38 -9.81 17.23
C CYS A 149 -6.32 -10.25 16.10
N CYS A 150 -7.55 -9.74 16.10
CA CYS A 150 -8.68 -10.52 15.63
C CYS A 150 -9.71 -9.61 14.94
N PRO A 151 -9.49 -9.28 13.65
CA PRO A 151 -10.47 -8.53 12.87
C PRO A 151 -11.78 -9.33 12.77
N SER A 152 -12.91 -8.63 12.85
CA SER A 152 -14.25 -9.22 12.69
C SER A 152 -14.64 -9.46 11.23
N GLY A 153 -13.91 -8.89 10.26
CA GLY A 153 -14.20 -9.08 8.85
C GLY A 153 -12.98 -8.93 7.93
N SER A 154 -13.25 -9.07 6.63
CA SER A 154 -12.30 -8.77 5.58
C SER A 154 -13.01 -8.26 4.33
N THR A 155 -12.33 -7.45 3.54
CA THR A 155 -12.81 -6.98 2.23
C THR A 155 -11.80 -7.44 1.17
N ARG A 156 -12.30 -8.02 0.08
CA ARG A 156 -11.49 -8.36 -1.10
C ARG A 156 -11.69 -7.31 -2.18
N VAL A 157 -10.60 -6.75 -2.69
CA VAL A 157 -10.58 -5.80 -3.80
C VAL A 157 -9.88 -6.45 -4.98
N SER A 158 -10.48 -6.37 -6.17
CA SER A 158 -9.81 -6.74 -7.41
C SER A 158 -9.20 -5.51 -8.04
N TYR A 159 -8.04 -5.63 -8.67
CA TYR A 159 -7.39 -4.54 -9.37
C TYR A 159 -7.09 -4.94 -10.81
N GLU A 160 -7.13 -3.95 -11.70
CA GLU A 160 -6.76 -4.07 -13.10
C GLU A 160 -5.84 -2.92 -13.48
N VAL A 161 -4.69 -3.24 -14.08
CA VAL A 161 -3.85 -2.24 -14.74
C VAL A 161 -4.48 -1.88 -16.07
N LYS A 162 -4.76 -0.59 -16.27
CA LYS A 162 -5.24 -0.02 -17.54
C LYS A 162 -4.21 0.95 -18.09
N MET A 163 -4.27 1.20 -19.40
CA MET A 163 -3.48 2.26 -20.02
C MET A 163 -4.33 3.52 -20.13
N GLU A 164 -3.85 4.61 -19.56
CA GLU A 164 -4.45 5.94 -19.64
C GLU A 164 -3.37 6.92 -20.07
N ASP A 165 -3.60 7.66 -21.16
CA ASP A 165 -2.61 8.59 -21.74
C ASP A 165 -1.21 7.99 -21.96
N ASN A 166 -1.16 6.71 -22.35
CA ASN A 166 0.06 5.89 -22.52
C ASN A 166 0.84 5.57 -21.23
N TYR A 167 0.26 5.78 -20.05
CA TYR A 167 0.81 5.34 -18.77
C TYR A 167 -0.03 4.23 -18.16
N PRO A 168 0.59 3.23 -17.51
CA PRO A 168 -0.17 2.23 -16.77
C PRO A 168 -0.76 2.86 -15.49
N VAL A 169 -2.02 2.53 -15.20
CA VAL A 169 -2.75 2.99 -14.02
C VAL A 169 -3.42 1.79 -13.39
N LEU A 170 -3.18 1.58 -12.10
CA LEU A 170 -3.83 0.54 -11.32
C LEU A 170 -5.22 0.99 -10.89
N VAL A 171 -6.25 0.32 -11.40
CA VAL A 171 -7.65 0.65 -11.11
C VAL A 171 -8.25 -0.37 -10.15
N PRO A 172 -8.68 0.02 -8.94
CA PRO A 172 -9.43 -0.86 -8.05
C PRO A 172 -10.85 -1.06 -8.58
N LYS A 173 -11.39 -2.27 -8.41
CA LYS A 173 -12.80 -2.63 -8.57
C LYS A 173 -13.36 -2.89 -7.19
N LEU A 174 -14.01 -1.89 -6.63
CA LEU A 174 -14.50 -1.93 -5.26
C LEU A 174 -15.92 -2.51 -5.22
N PRO A 175 -16.39 -3.04 -4.08
CA PRO A 175 -17.66 -3.77 -4.01
C PRO A 175 -18.88 -3.02 -4.55
N GLY A 176 -18.84 -1.69 -4.62
CA GLY A 176 -19.90 -0.88 -5.22
C GLY A 176 -19.98 -0.92 -6.76
N ASP A 177 -19.00 -1.50 -7.46
CA ASP A 177 -18.97 -1.58 -8.93
C ASP A 177 -19.84 -2.71 -9.51
N ASN A 178 -20.38 -3.60 -8.66
CA ASN A 178 -21.20 -4.75 -9.08
C ASN A 178 -22.70 -4.44 -9.25
N LEU A 179 -23.14 -3.19 -9.12
CA LEU A 179 -24.56 -2.81 -9.17
C LEU A 179 -25.05 -2.27 -10.52
N ILE A 180 -24.22 -2.30 -11.57
CA ILE A 180 -24.64 -1.95 -12.93
C ILE A 180 -24.12 -2.99 -13.91
N GLN A 181 -24.85 -4.09 -14.06
CA GLN A 181 -24.81 -4.91 -15.27
C GLN A 181 -26.23 -5.23 -15.72
#